data_AF-A6UUJ6-F1
#
_entry.id   AF-A6UUJ6-F1
#
_cell.length_a   1.000
_cell.length_b   1.000
_cell.length_c   1.000
_cell.angle_alpha   90.00
_cell.angle_beta   90.00
_cell.angle_gamma   90.00
#
_symmetry.space_group_name_H-M   'P 1'
#
loop_
_entity.id
_entity.type
_entity.pdbx_description
1 polymer ?
#
loop_
_entity_poly.entity_id
_entity_poly.type
_entity_poly.pdbx_seq_one_letter_code
_entity_poly.pdbx_strand_id
1 'polypeptide(L)'
;MQGALKGYLESGEYRVGDYRGIGNAGLVLLGNIPKEFQNEYKNVFSTLPDIFKESALLDRFHGFIKGWELPRIKEGLKAEGWSFNVEYFTEVLHRLRDDIQYRAVVDDILEIPPNADTRDIEAIKRLCTGFLKILFPNVNKAEDIEREEFEKYCLKPAMKMREIIRYQLYLMDKEYSKQIPNIKVK
;
A
#
# COMPACT_ATOMS: atom_id res chain seq x y z
N MET A 1 -6.51 -21.49 8.10
CA MET A 1 -6.68 -20.03 8.00
C MET A 1 -5.61 -19.37 7.12
N GLN A 2 -4.32 -19.65 7.34
CA GLN A 2 -3.20 -19.08 6.54
C GLN A 2 -3.32 -19.30 5.02
N GLY A 3 -3.62 -20.51 4.57
CA GLY A 3 -3.76 -20.80 3.13
C GLY A 3 -4.87 -20.00 2.45
N ALA A 4 -6.01 -19.81 3.12
CA ALA A 4 -7.11 -18.99 2.62
C ALA A 4 -6.72 -17.51 2.52
N LEU A 5 -5.96 -17.00 3.51
CA LEU A 5 -5.51 -15.61 3.51
C LEU A 5 -4.49 -15.31 2.40
N LYS A 6 -3.59 -16.26 2.10
CA LYS A 6 -2.65 -16.12 0.98
C LYS A 6 -3.37 -15.98 -0.37
N GLY A 7 -4.35 -16.86 -0.62
CA GLY A 7 -5.18 -16.77 -1.82
C GLY A 7 -5.93 -15.44 -1.91
N TYR A 8 -6.47 -14.99 -0.76
CA TYR A 8 -7.24 -13.76 -0.69
C TYR A 8 -6.39 -12.52 -0.97
N LEU A 9 -5.18 -12.45 -0.43
CA LEU A 9 -4.28 -11.31 -0.65
C LEU A 9 -3.70 -11.28 -2.07
N GLU A 10 -3.60 -12.42 -2.76
CA GLU A 10 -3.14 -12.46 -4.15
C GLU A 10 -4.26 -12.11 -5.14
N SER A 11 -5.46 -12.66 -4.93
CA SER A 11 -6.51 -12.72 -5.97
C SER A 11 -7.88 -12.23 -5.50
N GLY A 12 -8.04 -11.86 -4.23
CA GLY A 12 -9.34 -11.57 -3.62
C GLY A 12 -10.19 -12.81 -3.33
N GLU A 13 -9.70 -14.00 -3.65
CA GLU A 13 -10.44 -15.25 -3.47
C GLU A 13 -10.03 -16.01 -2.22
N TYR A 14 -11.00 -16.63 -1.53
CA TYR A 14 -10.72 -17.52 -0.41
C TYR A 14 -11.53 -18.80 -0.50
N ARG A 15 -11.01 -19.87 0.13
CA ARG A 15 -11.68 -21.16 0.24
C ARG A 15 -11.75 -21.62 1.69
N VAL A 16 -12.93 -22.09 2.11
CA VAL A 16 -13.16 -22.67 3.43
C VAL A 16 -13.95 -23.96 3.23
N GLY A 17 -13.28 -25.11 3.38
CA GLY A 17 -13.85 -26.39 2.96
C GLY A 17 -14.15 -26.37 1.46
N ASP A 18 -15.39 -26.72 1.10
CA ASP A 18 -15.87 -26.72 -0.28
C ASP A 18 -16.39 -25.35 -0.75
N TYR A 19 -16.49 -24.37 0.15
CA TYR A 19 -16.97 -23.03 -0.19
C TYR A 19 -15.85 -22.19 -0.80
N ARG A 20 -16.15 -21.52 -1.93
CA ARG A 20 -15.31 -20.51 -2.57
C ARG A 20 -16.03 -19.16 -2.53
N GLY A 21 -15.33 -18.14 -2.04
CA GLY A 21 -15.82 -16.76 -2.02
C GLY A 21 -14.83 -15.80 -2.66
N ILE A 22 -15.34 -14.65 -3.12
CA ILE A 22 -14.55 -13.52 -3.59
C ILE A 22 -14.88 -12.34 -2.67
N GLY A 23 -13.86 -11.61 -2.24
CA GLY A 23 -14.05 -10.39 -1.47
C GLY A 23 -13.25 -9.24 -2.06
N ASN A 24 -13.84 -8.06 -1.92
CA ASN A 24 -13.24 -6.82 -2.40
C ASN A 24 -12.54 -6.06 -1.28
N ALA A 25 -12.59 -6.51 -0.02
CA ALA A 25 -11.99 -5.76 1.10
C ALA A 25 -10.45 -5.86 1.09
N GLY A 26 -9.77 -4.76 1.43
CA GLY A 26 -8.34 -4.79 1.75
C GLY A 26 -8.08 -5.29 3.17
N LEU A 27 -6.86 -5.73 3.44
CA LEU A 27 -6.41 -6.09 4.78
C LEU A 27 -5.45 -5.02 5.30
N VAL A 28 -5.69 -4.53 6.51
CA VAL A 28 -4.78 -3.62 7.24
C VAL A 28 -4.50 -4.23 8.60
N LEU A 29 -3.22 -4.34 8.95
CA LEU A 29 -2.78 -4.77 10.28
C LEU A 29 -2.37 -3.54 11.09
N LEU A 30 -3.02 -3.36 12.24
CA LEU A 30 -2.65 -2.33 13.20
C LEU A 30 -1.83 -2.98 14.32
N GLY A 31 -0.52 -2.75 14.29
CA GLY A 31 0.41 -3.27 15.29
C GLY A 31 0.80 -2.19 16.30
N ASN A 32 0.69 -2.49 17.60
CA ASN A 32 1.31 -1.67 18.64
C ASN A 32 2.78 -2.10 18.81
N ILE A 33 3.67 -1.47 18.06
CA ILE A 33 5.10 -1.83 18.02
C ILE A 33 5.83 -1.21 19.24
N PRO A 34 6.50 -2.00 20.09
CA PRO A 34 7.31 -1.50 21.19
C PRO A 34 8.42 -0.56 20.72
N LYS A 35 8.77 0.44 21.55
CA LYS A 35 9.68 1.54 21.17
C LYS A 35 11.05 1.05 20.69
N GLU A 36 11.54 -0.04 21.27
CA GLU A 36 12.79 -0.68 20.91
C GLU A 36 12.77 -1.29 19.49
N PHE A 37 11.61 -1.59 18.94
CA PHE A 37 11.39 -2.10 17.58
C PHE A 37 10.87 -1.03 16.60
N GLN A 38 10.66 0.22 17.02
CA GLN A 38 10.22 1.33 16.16
C GLN A 38 11.35 1.85 15.26
N ASN A 39 11.87 0.95 14.41
CA ASN A 39 12.94 1.21 13.48
C ASN A 39 12.79 0.23 12.30
N GLU A 40 12.70 0.76 11.08
CA GLU A 40 12.57 -0.03 9.85
C GLU A 40 13.73 -1.00 9.60
N TYR A 41 14.88 -0.80 10.25
CA TYR A 41 16.04 -1.69 10.19
C TYR A 41 15.98 -2.86 11.19
N LYS A 42 14.98 -2.88 12.09
CA LYS A 42 14.73 -4.00 13.01
C LYS A 42 13.56 -4.82 12.53
N ASN A 43 13.48 -6.09 12.94
CA ASN A 43 12.37 -6.96 12.56
C ASN A 43 11.10 -6.56 13.34
N VAL A 44 10.31 -5.66 12.76
CA VAL A 44 9.05 -5.17 13.32
C VAL A 44 8.00 -6.28 13.36
N PHE A 45 7.98 -7.14 12.33
CA PHE A 45 7.00 -8.22 12.21
C PHE A 45 7.16 -9.32 13.28
N SER A 46 8.32 -9.40 13.93
CA SER A 46 8.55 -10.29 15.07
C SER A 46 7.60 -10.04 16.26
N THR A 47 7.03 -8.83 16.37
CA THR A 47 6.10 -8.46 17.44
C THR A 47 4.65 -8.77 17.10
N LEU A 48 4.34 -9.19 15.87
CA LEU A 48 3.00 -9.59 15.46
C LEU A 48 2.71 -11.05 15.84
N PRO A 49 1.45 -11.50 15.81
CA PRO A 49 1.11 -12.92 16.00
C PRO A 49 1.82 -13.84 14.99
N ASP A 50 2.10 -15.08 15.38
CA ASP A 50 2.90 -16.04 14.57
C ASP A 50 2.34 -16.27 13.17
N ILE A 51 1.03 -16.13 12.99
CA ILE A 51 0.37 -16.23 11.69
C ILE A 51 0.90 -15.23 10.65
N PHE A 52 1.43 -14.08 11.10
CA PHE A 52 1.99 -13.01 10.27
C PHE A 52 3.51 -13.03 10.17
N LYS A 53 4.19 -14.00 10.81
CA LYS A 53 5.65 -14.14 10.78
C LYS A 53 6.15 -15.03 9.64
N GLU A 54 5.36 -15.17 8.58
CA GLU A 54 5.70 -15.96 7.41
C GLU A 54 6.09 -15.04 6.24
N SER A 55 7.29 -15.23 5.68
CA SER A 55 7.82 -14.41 4.56
C SER A 55 6.90 -14.44 3.35
N ALA A 56 6.36 -15.60 2.99
CA ALA A 56 5.41 -15.73 1.88
C ALA A 56 4.13 -14.91 2.07
N LEU A 57 3.64 -14.75 3.31
CA LEU A 57 2.47 -13.91 3.56
C LEU A 57 2.85 -12.42 3.49
N LEU A 58 4.00 -12.06 4.08
CA LEU A 58 4.48 -10.68 4.09
C LEU A 58 4.76 -10.14 2.68
N ASP A 59 5.22 -10.98 1.75
CA ASP A 59 5.48 -10.60 0.35
C ASP A 59 4.24 -10.04 -0.38
N ARG A 60 3.03 -10.36 0.13
CA ARG A 60 1.74 -9.91 -0.40
C ARG A 60 1.26 -8.57 0.18
N PHE A 61 1.96 -7.98 1.15
CA PHE A 61 1.61 -6.66 1.67
C PHE A 61 2.15 -5.55 0.77
N HIS A 62 1.28 -4.65 0.32
CA HIS A 62 1.73 -3.60 -0.61
C HIS A 62 2.63 -2.55 0.05
N GLY A 63 2.41 -2.23 1.33
CA GLY A 63 3.17 -1.18 1.98
C GLY A 63 3.05 -1.18 3.50
N PHE A 64 3.99 -0.49 4.13
CA PHE A 64 4.06 -0.31 5.57
C PHE A 64 3.94 1.18 5.93
N ILE A 65 3.06 1.51 6.87
CA ILE A 65 2.92 2.86 7.40
C ILE A 65 3.59 2.92 8.78
N LYS A 66 4.59 3.80 8.92
CA LYS A 66 5.29 4.05 10.19
C LYS A 66 4.42 4.88 11.13
N GLY A 67 3.45 4.23 11.78
CA GLY A 67 2.52 4.90 12.70
C GLY A 67 3.19 5.68 13.83
N TRP A 68 4.41 5.33 14.22
CA TRP A 68 5.19 6.04 15.24
C TRP A 68 5.80 7.36 14.77
N GLU A 69 5.83 7.63 13.46
CA GLU A 69 6.21 8.94 12.91
C GLU A 69 5.04 9.93 12.91
N LEU A 70 3.81 9.45 13.10
CA LEU A 70 2.64 10.31 13.17
C LEU A 70 2.65 11.11 14.48
N PRO A 71 2.50 12.44 14.41
CA PRO A 71 2.43 13.25 15.62
C PRO A 71 1.17 12.88 16.41
N ARG A 72 1.24 12.99 17.74
CA ARG A 72 0.03 12.93 18.56
C ARG A 72 -0.88 14.09 18.15
N ILE A 73 -2.16 13.79 17.90
CA ILE A 73 -3.18 14.80 17.68
C ILE A 73 -3.28 15.69 18.91
N LYS A 74 -3.10 17.00 18.72
CA LYS A 74 -3.25 18.05 19.74
C LYS A 74 -4.41 18.95 19.32
N GLU A 75 -4.95 19.72 20.25
CA GLU A 75 -6.06 20.64 19.98
C GLU A 75 -5.80 21.55 18.76
N GLY A 76 -4.59 22.10 18.63
CA GLY A 76 -4.22 22.95 17.49
C GLY A 76 -4.07 22.22 16.13
N LEU A 77 -4.23 20.89 16.09
CA LEU A 77 -4.30 20.13 14.83
C LEU A 77 -5.74 19.90 14.39
N LYS A 78 -6.74 20.30 15.18
CA LYS A 78 -8.13 20.28 14.75
C LYS A 78 -8.31 21.31 13.65
N ALA A 79 -8.89 20.88 12.53
CA ALA A 79 -9.26 21.79 11.47
C ALA A 79 -10.45 22.64 11.93
N GLU A 80 -10.36 23.96 11.77
CA GLU A 80 -11.47 24.89 11.98
C GLU A 80 -12.04 25.28 10.62
N GLY A 81 -13.36 25.13 10.45
CA GLY A 81 -14.05 25.53 9.23
C GLY A 81 -15.03 24.48 8.69
N TRP A 82 -15.43 24.67 7.44
CA TRP A 82 -16.33 23.76 6.74
C TRP A 82 -15.58 22.49 6.34
N SER A 83 -16.19 21.35 6.62
CA SER A 83 -15.69 20.04 6.19
C SER A 83 -16.76 19.28 5.42
N PHE A 84 -16.33 18.27 4.66
CA PHE A 84 -17.26 17.32 4.09
C PHE A 84 -17.87 16.47 5.19
N ASN A 85 -19.17 16.23 5.05
CA ASN A 85 -19.84 15.18 5.79
C ASN A 85 -19.16 13.82 5.49
N VAL A 86 -18.94 13.02 6.54
CA VAL A 86 -18.17 11.76 6.45
C VAL A 86 -18.88 10.73 5.55
N GLU A 87 -20.20 10.66 5.61
CA GLU A 87 -21.00 9.76 4.76
C GLU A 87 -20.86 10.15 3.28
N TYR A 88 -20.94 11.45 2.98
CA TYR A 88 -20.71 11.95 1.63
C TYR A 88 -19.31 11.61 1.11
N PHE A 89 -18.28 11.90 1.90
CA PHE A 89 -16.89 11.60 1.51
C PHE A 89 -16.67 10.09 1.31
N THR A 90 -17.27 9.26 2.15
CA THR A 90 -17.18 7.81 2.04
C THR A 90 -17.83 7.29 0.76
N GLU A 91 -18.99 7.83 0.36
CA GLU A 91 -19.63 7.47 -0.91
C GLU A 91 -18.76 7.87 -2.10
N VAL A 92 -18.12 9.05 -2.06
CA VAL A 92 -17.16 9.48 -3.10
C VAL A 92 -16.01 8.48 -3.22
N LEU A 93 -15.38 8.10 -2.10
CA LEU A 93 -14.30 7.11 -2.10
C LEU A 93 -14.78 5.74 -2.60
N HIS A 94 -16.02 5.35 -2.29
CA HIS A 94 -16.61 4.11 -2.77
C HIS A 94 -16.76 4.13 -4.29
N ARG A 95 -17.23 5.24 -4.88
CA ARG A 95 -17.33 5.40 -6.34
C ARG A 95 -15.97 5.43 -7.01
N LEU A 96 -15.01 6.15 -6.44
CA LEU A 96 -13.65 6.22 -6.96
C LEU A 96 -12.96 4.85 -6.94
N ARG A 97 -13.36 3.94 -6.06
CA ARG A 97 -12.77 2.60 -5.96
C ARG A 97 -12.83 1.84 -7.28
N ASP A 98 -13.97 1.87 -7.95
CA ASP A 98 -14.25 1.10 -9.16
C ASP A 98 -13.81 1.82 -10.45
N ASP A 99 -13.34 3.06 -10.31
CA ASP A 99 -12.79 3.82 -11.42
C ASP A 99 -11.43 3.26 -11.85
N ILE A 100 -11.41 2.70 -13.06
CA ILE A 100 -10.24 2.10 -13.70
C ILE A 100 -9.32 3.14 -14.35
N GLN A 101 -9.79 4.37 -14.59
CA GLN A 101 -9.04 5.39 -15.31
C GLN A 101 -7.76 5.78 -14.55
N TYR A 102 -7.83 5.92 -13.23
CA TYR A 102 -6.66 6.20 -12.39
C TYR A 102 -5.56 5.15 -12.55
N ARG A 103 -5.93 3.87 -12.74
CA ARG A 103 -4.94 2.81 -12.95
C ARG A 103 -4.27 2.95 -14.31
N ALA A 104 -5.03 3.27 -15.35
CA ALA A 104 -4.49 3.56 -16.68
C ALA A 104 -3.53 4.77 -16.64
N VAL A 105 -3.89 5.85 -15.93
CA VAL A 105 -3.01 7.01 -15.74
C VAL A 105 -1.69 6.61 -15.08
N VAL A 106 -1.72 5.82 -14.01
CA VAL A 106 -0.50 5.32 -13.36
C VAL A 106 0.35 4.51 -14.33
N ASP A 107 -0.26 3.63 -15.14
CA ASP A 107 0.45 2.81 -16.12
C ASP A 107 1.07 3.67 -17.26
N ASP A 108 0.40 4.75 -17.65
CA ASP A 108 0.90 5.69 -18.66
C ASP A 108 2.05 6.56 -18.14
N ILE A 109 2.07 6.90 -16.85
CA ILE A 109 3.09 7.76 -16.25
C ILE A 109 4.36 6.97 -15.87
N LEU A 110 4.23 5.72 -15.45
CA LEU A 110 5.36 4.94 -14.91
C LEU A 110 6.22 4.29 -16.00
N GLU A 111 7.53 4.44 -15.89
CA GLU A 111 8.54 3.67 -16.60
C GLU A 111 8.97 2.47 -15.72
N ILE A 112 8.75 1.26 -16.23
CA ILE A 112 8.97 0.01 -15.48
C ILE A 112 10.18 -0.72 -16.07
N PRO A 113 11.16 -1.12 -15.24
CA PRO A 113 12.29 -1.90 -15.74
C PRO A 113 11.85 -3.30 -16.19
N PRO A 114 12.45 -3.86 -17.26
CA PRO A 114 11.99 -5.12 -17.89
C PRO A 114 12.09 -6.34 -16.97
N ASN A 115 13.03 -6.35 -16.02
CA ASN A 115 13.27 -7.47 -15.11
C ASN A 115 12.73 -7.20 -13.69
N ALA A 116 11.79 -6.27 -13.54
CA ALA A 116 11.21 -5.94 -12.25
C ALA A 116 10.26 -7.04 -11.75
N ASP A 117 10.31 -7.31 -10.44
CA ASP A 117 9.40 -8.27 -9.79
C ASP A 117 7.94 -7.80 -9.91
N THR A 118 7.07 -8.70 -10.37
CA THR A 118 5.67 -8.37 -10.64
C THR A 118 4.89 -7.97 -9.39
N ARG A 119 5.20 -8.54 -8.22
CA ARG A 119 4.51 -8.18 -6.97
C ARG A 119 4.94 -6.80 -6.47
N ASP A 120 6.23 -6.47 -6.61
CA ASP A 120 6.72 -5.13 -6.27
C ASP A 120 6.08 -4.07 -7.18
N ILE A 121 6.00 -4.33 -8.49
CA ILE A 121 5.33 -3.44 -9.44
C ILE A 121 3.85 -3.27 -9.07
N GLU A 122 3.13 -4.38 -8.84
CA GLU A 122 1.70 -4.32 -8.52
C GLU A 122 1.44 -3.57 -7.21
N ALA A 123 2.24 -3.83 -6.18
CA ALA A 123 2.16 -3.11 -4.91
C ALA A 123 2.32 -1.61 -5.09
N ILE A 124 3.37 -1.18 -5.81
CA ILE A 124 3.66 0.24 -6.05
C ILE A 124 2.56 0.87 -6.90
N LYS A 125 2.10 0.22 -7.98
CA LYS A 125 1.01 0.72 -8.82
C LYS A 125 -0.29 0.89 -8.04
N ARG A 126 -0.67 -0.08 -7.19
CA ARG A 126 -1.88 0.02 -6.36
C ARG A 126 -1.79 1.14 -5.35
N LEU A 127 -0.63 1.34 -4.72
CA LEU A 127 -0.39 2.45 -3.82
C LEU A 127 -0.48 3.80 -4.55
N CYS A 128 0.20 3.95 -5.70
CA CYS A 128 0.11 5.16 -6.53
C CYS A 128 -1.34 5.44 -6.95
N THR A 129 -2.08 4.42 -7.38
CA THR A 129 -3.50 4.56 -7.76
C THR A 129 -4.34 5.06 -6.58
N GLY A 130 -4.11 4.53 -5.38
CA GLY A 130 -4.79 4.97 -4.16
C GLY A 130 -4.46 6.43 -3.80
N PHE A 131 -3.18 6.81 -3.87
CA PHE A 131 -2.77 8.20 -3.64
C PHE A 131 -3.37 9.16 -4.66
N LEU A 132 -3.40 8.77 -5.94
CA LEU A 132 -3.97 9.59 -7.00
C LEU A 132 -5.46 9.84 -6.76
N LYS A 133 -6.23 8.80 -6.39
CA LYS A 133 -7.66 8.92 -6.06
C LYS A 133 -7.91 9.86 -4.86
N ILE A 134 -7.05 9.83 -3.85
CA ILE A 134 -7.24 10.61 -2.61
C ILE A 134 -6.78 12.06 -2.79
N LEU A 135 -5.62 12.26 -3.42
CA LEU A 135 -4.94 13.57 -3.47
C LEU A 135 -5.27 14.36 -4.75
N PHE A 136 -5.56 13.66 -5.85
CA PHE A 136 -5.81 14.25 -7.16
C PHE A 136 -7.07 13.67 -7.80
N PRO A 137 -8.24 13.76 -7.14
CA PRO A 137 -9.48 13.15 -7.63
C PRO A 137 -9.97 13.74 -8.97
N ASN A 138 -9.40 14.86 -9.43
CA ASN A 138 -9.71 15.49 -10.71
C ASN A 138 -8.93 14.91 -11.92
N VAL A 139 -7.94 14.05 -11.69
CA VAL A 139 -7.08 13.50 -12.75
C VAL A 139 -7.79 12.38 -13.49
N ASN A 140 -7.96 12.54 -14.81
CA ASN A 140 -8.58 11.53 -15.68
C ASN A 140 -7.61 10.97 -16.73
N LYS A 141 -6.56 11.72 -17.05
CA LYS A 141 -5.52 11.39 -18.04
C LYS A 141 -4.14 11.75 -17.52
N ALA A 142 -3.09 11.21 -18.14
CA ALA A 142 -1.73 11.47 -17.70
C ALA A 142 -1.33 12.95 -17.80
N GLU A 143 -1.95 13.72 -18.68
CA GLU A 143 -1.69 15.15 -18.87
C GLU A 143 -2.32 16.03 -17.78
N ASP A 144 -3.29 15.50 -17.01
CA ASP A 144 -3.99 16.27 -15.98
C ASP A 144 -3.18 16.46 -14.69
N ILE A 145 -1.98 15.87 -14.61
CA ILE A 145 -1.09 15.95 -13.45
C ILE A 145 0.37 16.20 -13.87
N GLU A 146 1.03 17.12 -13.17
CA GLU A 146 2.46 17.35 -13.36
C GLU A 146 3.27 16.14 -12.89
N ARG A 147 4.30 15.78 -13.68
CA ARG A 147 5.17 14.63 -13.39
C ARG A 147 5.83 14.74 -12.03
N GLU A 148 6.24 15.94 -11.65
CA GLU A 148 6.89 16.24 -10.37
C GLU A 148 5.93 16.04 -9.18
N GLU A 149 4.66 16.44 -9.33
CA GLU A 149 3.64 16.22 -8.31
C GLU A 149 3.32 14.74 -8.14
N PHE A 150 3.13 14.02 -9.25
CA PHE A 150 2.92 12.57 -9.20
C PHE A 150 4.12 11.86 -8.55
N GLU A 151 5.34 12.22 -8.91
CA GLU A 151 6.55 11.64 -8.33
C GLU A 151 6.63 11.90 -6.82
N LYS A 152 6.36 13.14 -6.39
CA LYS A 152 6.46 13.57 -5.00
C LYS A 152 5.38 12.96 -4.11
N TYR A 153 4.13 12.97 -4.56
CA TYR A 153 2.97 12.64 -3.73
C TYR A 153 2.46 11.21 -3.92
N CYS A 154 2.76 10.55 -5.05
CA CYS A 154 2.32 9.19 -5.33
C CYS A 154 3.48 8.20 -5.35
N LEU A 155 4.44 8.37 -6.26
CA LEU A 155 5.48 7.36 -6.51
C LEU A 155 6.48 7.23 -5.36
N LYS A 156 7.10 8.32 -4.90
CA LYS A 156 8.09 8.28 -3.81
C LYS A 156 7.51 7.69 -2.52
N PRO A 157 6.32 8.11 -2.05
CA PRO A 157 5.68 7.47 -0.90
C PRO A 157 5.40 5.98 -1.13
N ALA A 158 4.85 5.60 -2.29
CA ALA A 158 4.56 4.20 -2.60
C ALA A 158 5.81 3.31 -2.59
N MET A 159 6.89 3.78 -3.23
CA MET A 159 8.18 3.09 -3.24
C MET A 159 8.73 2.93 -1.83
N LYS A 160 8.75 4.00 -1.01
CA LYS A 160 9.23 3.93 0.37
C LYS A 160 8.44 2.94 1.22
N MET A 161 7.12 2.92 1.06
CA MET A 161 6.25 1.98 1.76
C MET A 161 6.53 0.51 1.38
N ARG A 162 6.77 0.23 0.10
CA ARG A 162 7.11 -1.12 -0.39
C ARG A 162 8.53 -1.53 -0.05
N GLU A 163 9.48 -0.59 -0.05
CA GLU A 163 10.87 -0.81 0.36
C GLU A 163 10.95 -1.31 1.80
N ILE A 164 10.16 -0.75 2.71
CA ILE A 164 10.09 -1.25 4.09
C ILE A 164 9.64 -2.71 4.13
N ILE A 165 8.63 -3.09 3.34
CA ILE A 165 8.18 -4.51 3.25
C ILE A 165 9.32 -5.41 2.76
N ARG A 166 10.03 -5.02 1.69
CA ARG A 166 11.19 -5.78 1.17
C ARG A 166 12.32 -5.89 2.18
N TYR A 167 12.59 -4.83 2.92
CA TYR A 167 13.60 -4.86 3.97
C TYR A 167 13.22 -5.82 5.10
N GLN A 168 11.95 -5.81 5.53
CA GLN A 168 11.44 -6.71 6.56
C GLN A 168 11.46 -8.17 6.10
N LEU A 169 11.12 -8.46 4.84
CA LEU A 169 11.31 -9.78 4.23
C LEU A 169 12.76 -10.23 4.30
N TYR A 170 13.72 -9.39 3.91
CA TYR A 170 15.15 -9.71 3.98
C TYR A 170 15.64 -9.95 5.43
N LEU A 171 15.06 -9.27 6.42
CA LEU A 171 15.37 -9.53 7.83
C LEU A 171 14.83 -10.88 8.30
N MET A 172 13.67 -11.31 7.80
CA MET A 172 13.04 -12.58 8.13
C MET A 172 13.68 -13.76 7.38
N ASP A 173 14.05 -13.54 6.12
CA ASP A 173 14.50 -14.56 5.19
C ASP A 173 15.51 -13.97 4.19
N LYS A 174 16.73 -14.51 4.20
CA LYS A 174 17.87 -13.98 3.43
C LYS A 174 17.79 -14.28 1.94
N GLU A 175 16.85 -15.11 1.50
CA GLU A 175 16.61 -15.37 0.08
C GLU A 175 16.00 -14.15 -0.64
N TYR A 176 15.31 -13.28 0.11
CA TYR A 176 14.68 -12.09 -0.46
C TYR A 176 15.66 -10.93 -0.61
N SER A 177 15.69 -10.30 -1.79
CA SER A 177 16.43 -9.04 -1.97
C SER A 177 15.79 -7.90 -1.18
N LYS A 178 16.63 -7.09 -0.52
CA LYS A 178 16.22 -5.85 0.17
C LYS A 178 15.78 -4.73 -0.78
N GLN A 179 16.10 -4.83 -2.08
CA GLN A 179 15.87 -3.76 -3.05
C GLN A 179 14.51 -3.93 -3.75
N ILE A 180 13.86 -2.80 -4.02
CA ILE A 180 12.72 -2.69 -4.94
C ILE A 180 13.21 -2.33 -6.35
N PRO A 181 12.43 -2.60 -7.41
CA PRO A 181 12.74 -2.14 -8.75
C PRO A 181 12.84 -0.61 -8.82
N ASN A 182 13.78 -0.11 -9.63
CA ASN A 182 13.97 1.32 -9.87
C ASN A 182 12.93 1.85 -10.86
N ILE A 183 11.69 2.02 -10.39
CA ILE A 183 10.59 2.59 -11.16
C ILE A 183 10.76 4.11 -11.23
N LYS A 184 10.53 4.68 -12.42
CA LYS A 184 10.63 6.12 -12.66
C LYS A 184 9.35 6.66 -13.29
N VAL A 185 9.28 7.98 -13.36
CA VAL A 185 8.27 8.70 -14.13
C VAL A 185 8.82 8.97 -15.53
N LYS A 186 8.00 8.73 -16.57
CA LYS A 186 8.33 9.01 -17.98
C LYS A 186 8.46 10.51 -18.28
#